data_AF-A0A0F2QRL0-F1
#
_entry.id   AF-A0A0F2QRL0-F1
#
_cell.length_a   1.000
_cell.length_b   1.000
_cell.length_c   1.000
_cell.angle_alpha   90.00
_cell.angle_beta   90.00
_cell.angle_gamma   90.00
#
_symmetry.space_group_name_H-M   'P 1'
#
loop_
_entity.id
_entity.type
_entity.pdbx_description
1 polymer ?
#
loop_
_entity_poly.entity_id
_entity_poly.type
_entity_poly.pdbx_seq_one_letter_code
_entity_poly.pdbx_strand_id
1 'polypeptide(L)'
;MKINHLITEHMDIWTAAQTQKSNGGRGRGSNGNGQSSHGIKKLRELILDLAVRGKLVPQDPNDEPASVLLEKIAEEKKRLIKKGKIKKQNPLPEISEDEKLFALPPGWQFERFGNVTVNRDAERIPLPVDERKGRQGKYDYYGASGIIDTIDDYLFNT
;
A
#
# COMPACT_ATOMS: atom_id res chain seq x y z
N MET A 1 -15.60 20.24 -1.06
CA MET A 1 -15.97 19.95 -2.47
C MET A 1 -16.45 18.50 -2.54
N LYS A 2 -17.64 18.22 -3.09
CA LYS A 2 -18.20 16.85 -3.15
C LYS A 2 -17.48 16.05 -4.24
N ILE A 3 -17.15 14.78 -4.00
CA ILE A 3 -16.39 13.91 -4.92
C ILE A 3 -17.02 13.84 -6.31
N ASN A 4 -18.35 13.76 -6.36
CA ASN A 4 -19.11 13.75 -7.61
C ASN A 4 -18.79 14.96 -8.49
N HIS A 5 -18.51 16.13 -7.88
CA HIS A 5 -18.15 17.34 -8.60
C HIS A 5 -16.77 17.23 -9.25
N LEU A 6 -15.77 16.70 -8.53
CA LEU A 6 -14.41 16.48 -9.03
C LEU A 6 -14.38 15.50 -10.22
N ILE A 7 -15.26 14.50 -10.17
CA ILE A 7 -15.41 13.51 -11.24
C ILE A 7 -16.09 14.14 -12.46
N THR A 8 -17.11 14.96 -12.26
CA THR A 8 -17.81 15.61 -13.37
C THR A 8 -17.02 16.72 -14.05
N GLU A 9 -16.22 17.51 -13.30
CA GLU A 9 -15.43 18.63 -13.86
C GLU A 9 -14.34 18.17 -14.83
N HIS A 10 -13.81 16.96 -14.65
CA HIS A 10 -12.77 16.39 -15.51
C HIS A 10 -13.29 15.30 -16.44
N MET A 11 -14.62 15.14 -16.54
CA MET A 11 -15.24 14.13 -17.39
C MET A 11 -14.81 14.26 -18.84
N ASP A 12 -14.67 15.48 -19.36
CA ASP A 12 -14.22 15.76 -20.73
C ASP A 12 -12.79 15.26 -21.01
N ILE A 13 -11.90 15.32 -20.01
CA ILE A 13 -10.53 14.81 -20.10
C ILE A 13 -10.53 13.28 -20.15
N TRP A 14 -11.53 12.64 -19.53
CA TRP A 14 -11.64 11.18 -19.47
C TRP A 14 -12.42 10.59 -20.64
N THR A 15 -13.37 11.33 -21.22
CA THR A 15 -14.17 10.93 -22.39
C THR A 15 -13.50 11.27 -23.72
N ALA A 16 -12.54 12.20 -23.76
CA ALA A 16 -11.77 12.55 -24.97
C ALA A 16 -10.95 11.38 -25.57
N ALA A 17 -10.91 10.21 -24.92
CA ALA A 17 -10.25 9.00 -25.43
C ALA A 17 -10.92 8.38 -26.67
N GLN A 18 -12.13 8.79 -27.05
CA GLN A 18 -12.86 8.25 -28.21
C GLN A 18 -13.06 9.29 -29.32
N THR A 19 -12.00 9.63 -30.06
CA THR A 19 -12.18 10.12 -31.44
C THR A 19 -12.05 8.93 -32.40
N GLN A 20 -13.17 8.56 -33.03
CA GLN A 20 -13.13 7.61 -34.15
C GLN A 20 -12.29 8.23 -35.28
N LYS A 21 -11.39 7.43 -35.88
CA LYS A 21 -10.69 7.80 -37.12
C LYS A 21 -11.73 8.21 -38.15
N SER A 22 -11.70 9.46 -38.58
CA SER A 22 -12.37 9.88 -39.81
C SER A 22 -11.72 9.15 -40.99
N ASN A 23 -12.51 8.36 -41.71
CA ASN A 23 -12.08 7.69 -42.94
C ASN A 23 -11.74 8.75 -44.01
N GLY A 24 -10.45 9.00 -44.21
CA GLY A 24 -9.96 9.85 -45.29
C GLY A 24 -8.47 9.62 -45.52
N GLY A 25 -8.13 8.64 -46.36
CA GLY A 25 -6.76 8.45 -46.86
C GLY A 25 -6.32 7.00 -46.99
N ARG A 26 -6.14 6.53 -48.23
CA ARG A 26 -5.52 5.24 -48.56
C ARG A 26 -4.05 5.22 -48.11
N GLY A 27 -3.74 4.40 -47.11
CA GLY A 27 -2.37 4.22 -46.60
C GLY A 27 -2.21 2.84 -45.92
N ARG A 28 -1.16 2.14 -46.32
CA ARG A 28 -0.78 0.74 -46.02
C ARG A 28 -0.72 0.46 -44.51
N GLY A 29 -1.23 -0.70 -44.11
CA GLY A 29 -1.53 -1.04 -42.71
C GLY A 29 -0.34 -1.05 -41.75
N SER A 30 -0.59 -0.50 -40.56
CA SER A 30 0.05 -0.89 -39.31
C SER A 30 -1.07 -1.20 -38.31
N ASN A 31 -1.16 -2.48 -37.93
CA ASN A 31 -2.16 -2.97 -36.99
C ASN A 31 -1.68 -2.69 -35.56
N GLY A 32 -1.78 -1.42 -35.15
CA GLY A 32 -1.52 -0.98 -33.79
C GLY A 32 -2.79 -0.37 -33.23
N ASN A 33 -3.43 -1.06 -32.29
CA ASN A 33 -4.56 -0.56 -31.52
C ASN A 33 -4.11 0.57 -30.56
N GLY A 34 -3.72 1.71 -31.13
CA GLY A 34 -3.30 2.91 -30.40
C GLY A 34 -4.49 3.79 -30.05
N GLN A 35 -5.45 3.26 -29.28
CA GLN A 35 -6.45 4.11 -28.64
C GLN A 35 -5.77 4.87 -27.50
N SER A 36 -5.94 6.20 -27.46
CA SER A 36 -5.24 7.07 -26.52
C SER A 36 -5.61 6.72 -25.08
N SER A 37 -4.69 6.09 -24.35
CA SER A 37 -4.86 5.65 -22.97
C SER A 37 -4.73 6.79 -21.95
N HIS A 38 -4.51 8.03 -22.39
CA HIS A 38 -4.22 9.18 -21.54
C HIS A 38 -5.36 9.49 -20.56
N GLY A 39 -6.60 9.60 -21.05
CA GLY A 39 -7.78 9.85 -20.22
C GLY A 39 -8.01 8.72 -19.19
N ILE A 40 -7.89 7.46 -19.63
CA ILE A 40 -8.02 6.28 -18.75
C ILE A 40 -6.93 6.26 -17.68
N LYS A 41 -5.68 6.62 -18.04
CA LYS A 41 -4.57 6.69 -17.09
C LYS A 41 -4.82 7.75 -16.03
N LYS A 42 -5.27 8.95 -16.43
CA LYS A 42 -5.59 10.05 -15.51
C LYS A 42 -6.74 9.72 -14.58
N LEU A 43 -7.77 9.04 -15.08
CA LEU A 43 -8.87 8.56 -14.26
C LEU A 43 -8.39 7.55 -13.20
N ARG A 44 -7.54 6.58 -13.59
CA ARG A 44 -6.96 5.61 -12.63
C ARG A 44 -6.11 6.29 -11.56
N GLU A 45 -5.29 7.27 -11.93
CA GLU A 45 -4.50 8.07 -10.99
C GLU A 45 -5.41 8.79 -9.97
N LEU A 46 -6.49 9.41 -10.43
CA LEU A 46 -7.44 10.07 -9.52
C LEU A 46 -8.16 9.08 -8.61
N ILE A 47 -8.66 7.96 -9.15
CA ILE A 47 -9.33 6.93 -8.35
C ILE A 47 -8.39 6.43 -7.25
N LEU A 48 -7.11 6.17 -7.58
CA LEU A 48 -6.12 5.75 -6.61
C LEU A 48 -5.90 6.81 -5.52
N ASP A 49 -5.75 8.08 -5.90
CA ASP A 49 -5.60 9.18 -4.94
C ASP A 49 -6.81 9.29 -3.99
N LEU A 50 -8.03 9.19 -4.53
CA LEU A 50 -9.25 9.21 -3.73
C LEU A 50 -9.37 7.97 -2.82
N ALA A 51 -8.95 6.80 -3.30
CA ALA A 51 -8.95 5.55 -2.54
C ALA A 51 -8.03 5.65 -1.31
N VAL A 52 -6.79 6.09 -1.53
CA VAL A 52 -5.77 6.23 -0.47
C VAL A 52 -6.21 7.26 0.58
N ARG A 53 -6.96 8.29 0.18
CA ARG A 53 -7.54 9.29 1.11
C ARG A 53 -8.83 8.83 1.81
N GLY A 54 -9.29 7.60 1.58
CA GLY A 54 -10.52 7.07 2.18
C GLY A 54 -11.81 7.73 1.68
N LYS A 55 -11.78 8.36 0.51
CA LYS A 55 -12.92 9.14 -0.02
C LYS A 55 -13.90 8.32 -0.87
N LEU A 56 -13.50 7.14 -1.33
CA LEU A 56 -14.34 6.33 -2.23
C LEU A 56 -15.49 5.58 -1.53
N VAL A 57 -15.50 5.52 -0.20
CA VAL A 57 -16.49 4.77 0.58
C VAL A 57 -17.09 5.69 1.65
N PRO A 58 -18.42 5.67 1.87
CA PRO A 58 -19.05 6.36 2.99
C PRO A 58 -18.41 5.95 4.32
N GLN A 59 -18.17 6.91 5.21
CA GLN A 59 -17.64 6.65 6.54
C GLN A 59 -18.80 6.48 7.52
N ASP A 60 -18.78 5.45 8.37
CA ASP A 60 -19.76 5.28 9.45
C ASP A 60 -19.26 6.00 10.71
N PRO A 61 -20.01 6.98 11.25
CA PRO A 61 -19.65 7.65 12.50
C PRO A 61 -19.57 6.72 13.71
N ASN A 62 -20.14 5.52 13.64
CA ASN A 62 -20.14 4.53 14.71
C ASN A 62 -18.93 3.57 14.66
N ASP A 63 -18.11 3.64 13.61
CA ASP A 63 -16.89 2.84 13.52
C ASP A 63 -15.91 3.18 14.66
N GLU A 64 -15.18 2.18 15.15
CA GLU A 64 -14.15 2.40 16.18
C GLU A 64 -13.07 3.34 15.60
N PRO A 65 -12.78 4.49 16.25
CA PRO A 65 -11.75 5.40 15.77
C PRO A 65 -10.37 4.76 15.92
N ALA A 66 -9.47 5.08 14.99
CA ALA A 66 -8.11 4.57 14.96
C ALA A 66 -7.36 4.81 16.27
N SER A 67 -7.66 5.90 16.99
CA SER A 67 -7.08 6.22 18.30
C SER A 67 -7.21 5.07 19.31
N VAL A 68 -8.35 4.38 19.32
CA VAL A 68 -8.59 3.25 20.24
C VAL A 68 -7.69 2.07 19.91
N LEU A 69 -7.49 1.77 18.61
CA LEU A 69 -6.55 0.73 18.20
C LEU A 69 -5.09 1.12 18.51
N LEU A 70 -4.74 2.38 18.33
CA LEU A 70 -3.39 2.88 18.66
C LEU A 70 -3.07 2.75 20.15
N GLU A 71 -4.04 3.03 21.01
CA GLU A 71 -3.92 2.80 22.46
C GLU A 71 -3.68 1.31 22.76
N LYS A 72 -4.50 0.42 22.21
CA LYS A 72 -4.35 -1.05 22.35
C LYS A 72 -2.95 -1.52 21.90
N ILE A 73 -2.46 -1.00 20.77
CA ILE A 73 -1.12 -1.32 20.27
C ILE A 73 -0.04 -0.83 21.23
N ALA A 74 -0.15 0.38 21.75
CA ALA A 74 0.82 0.95 22.68
C ALA A 74 0.88 0.15 24.00
N GLU A 75 -0.27 -0.27 24.52
CA GLU A 75 -0.37 -1.13 25.70
C GLU A 75 0.23 -2.52 25.46
N GLU A 76 -0.12 -3.15 24.34
CA GLU A 76 0.41 -4.47 23.99
C GLU A 76 1.93 -4.42 23.80
N LYS A 77 2.45 -3.37 23.17
CA LYS A 77 3.90 -3.15 23.10
C LYS A 77 4.54 -3.02 24.47
N LYS A 78 3.97 -2.22 25.38
CA LYS A 78 4.47 -2.11 26.77
C LYS A 78 4.51 -3.48 27.45
N ARG A 79 3.46 -4.29 27.26
CA ARG A 79 3.37 -5.66 27.80
C ARG A 79 4.47 -6.57 27.23
N LEU A 80 4.71 -6.53 25.92
CA LEU A 80 5.74 -7.34 25.26
C LEU A 80 7.17 -6.92 25.64
N ILE A 81 7.41 -5.61 25.83
CA ILE A 81 8.68 -5.07 26.35
C ILE A 81 8.92 -5.60 27.77
N LYS A 82 7.89 -5.54 28.64
CA LYS A 82 7.99 -6.06 30.02
C LYS A 82 8.28 -7.57 30.06
N LYS A 83 7.77 -8.31 29.07
CA LYS A 83 8.04 -9.75 28.90
C LYS A 83 9.39 -10.06 28.21
N GLY A 84 10.14 -9.04 27.78
CA GLY A 84 11.40 -9.22 27.05
C GLY A 84 11.25 -9.81 25.65
N LYS A 85 10.03 -9.82 25.09
CA LYS A 85 9.76 -10.37 23.74
C LYS A 85 10.16 -9.40 22.64
N ILE A 86 10.12 -8.09 22.92
CA ILE A 86 10.57 -7.05 22.01
C ILE A 86 11.47 -6.06 22.76
N LYS A 87 12.44 -5.48 22.06
CA LYS A 87 13.34 -4.46 22.63
C LYS A 87 12.60 -3.12 22.74
N LYS A 88 12.91 -2.35 23.78
CA LYS A 88 12.43 -0.97 23.91
C LYS A 88 13.06 -0.12 22.80
N GLN A 89 12.23 0.54 22.00
CA GLN A 89 12.67 1.48 20.97
C GLN A 89 12.69 2.91 21.53
N ASN A 90 13.50 3.76 20.91
CA ASN A 90 13.48 5.19 21.19
C ASN A 90 12.14 5.79 20.73
N PRO A 91 11.60 6.77 21.47
CA PRO A 91 10.40 7.46 21.04
C PRO A 91 10.63 8.13 19.69
N LEU A 92 9.66 8.00 18.80
CA LEU A 92 9.66 8.69 17.51
C LEU A 92 9.17 10.13 17.68
N PRO A 93 9.62 11.08 16.85
CA PRO A 93 9.14 12.44 16.89
C PRO A 93 7.64 12.50 16.59
N GLU A 94 6.97 13.46 17.22
CA GLU A 94 5.57 13.77 16.92
C GLU A 94 5.41 14.15 15.43
N ILE A 95 4.19 13.97 14.91
CA ILE A 95 3.87 14.33 13.53
C ILE A 95 3.51 15.81 13.53
N SER A 96 4.31 16.59 12.83
CA SER A 96 4.09 18.03 12.67
C SER A 96 2.91 18.33 11.75
N GLU A 97 2.39 19.56 11.76
CA GLU A 97 1.29 19.96 10.88
C GLU A 97 1.70 20.01 9.40
N ASP A 98 2.97 20.35 9.10
CA ASP A 98 3.49 20.38 7.73
C ASP A 98 3.62 18.99 7.10
N GLU A 99 3.75 17.94 7.91
CA GLU A 99 3.73 16.55 7.45
C GLU A 99 2.33 16.05 7.08
N LYS A 100 1.26 16.75 7.49
CA LYS A 100 -0.14 16.33 7.23
C LYS A 100 -0.58 16.76 5.83
N LEU A 101 -0.27 15.92 4.85
CA LEU A 101 -0.51 16.20 3.42
C LEU A 101 -1.99 16.37 3.02
N PHE A 102 -2.93 15.87 3.82
CA PHE A 102 -4.37 15.97 3.55
C PHE A 102 -5.22 15.84 4.81
N ALA A 103 -6.45 16.34 4.74
CA ALA A 103 -7.46 16.12 5.76
C ALA A 103 -7.92 14.65 5.77
N LEU A 104 -7.89 14.04 6.94
CA LEU A 104 -8.30 12.66 7.14
C LEU A 104 -9.82 12.53 7.25
N PRO A 105 -10.39 11.37 6.86
CA PRO A 105 -11.77 11.05 7.19
C PRO A 105 -12.02 10.99 8.70
N PRO A 106 -13.29 11.10 9.15
CA PRO A 106 -13.64 10.88 10.55
C PRO A 106 -13.12 9.53 11.06
N GLY A 107 -12.61 9.51 12.29
CA GLY A 107 -12.07 8.30 12.92
C GLY A 107 -10.66 7.90 12.46
N TRP A 108 -10.11 8.48 11.39
CA TRP A 108 -8.73 8.21 10.97
C TRP A 108 -7.72 9.06 11.74
N GLN A 109 -6.50 8.55 11.89
CA GLN A 109 -5.42 9.25 12.57
C GLN A 109 -4.08 9.02 11.88
N PHE A 110 -3.24 10.06 11.83
CA PHE A 110 -1.85 9.93 11.42
C PHE A 110 -1.03 9.28 12.53
N GLU A 111 -0.16 8.34 12.18
CA GLU A 111 0.74 7.69 13.13
C GLU A 111 2.07 7.34 12.44
N ARG A 112 3.16 7.31 13.23
CA ARG A 112 4.47 6.86 12.76
C ARG A 112 4.43 5.34 12.57
N PHE A 113 4.88 4.87 11.41
CA PHE A 113 4.91 3.44 11.09
C PHE A 113 5.60 2.57 12.15
N GLY A 114 6.68 3.08 12.77
CA GLY A 114 7.38 2.38 13.85
C GLY A 114 6.56 2.24 15.15
N ASN A 115 5.57 3.11 15.39
CA ASN A 115 4.68 2.99 16.55
C ASN A 115 3.69 1.83 16.39
N VAL A 116 3.27 1.52 15.16
CA VAL A 116 2.28 0.45 14.87
C VAL A 116 2.89 -0.89 14.47
N THR A 117 4.22 -0.98 14.33
CA THR A 117 4.90 -2.21 13.90
C THR A 117 6.00 -2.64 14.85
N VAL A 118 6.45 -3.89 14.72
CA VAL A 118 7.64 -4.43 15.40
C VAL A 118 8.58 -4.95 14.33
N ASN A 119 9.81 -4.44 14.31
CA ASN A 119 10.87 -4.98 13.45
C ASN A 119 11.49 -6.21 14.12
N ARG A 120 11.33 -7.39 13.49
CA ARG A 120 11.89 -8.68 13.93
C ARG A 120 13.06 -9.15 13.07
N ASP A 121 13.67 -8.27 12.27
CA ASP A 121 14.79 -8.62 11.38
C ASP A 121 15.96 -9.26 12.15
N ALA A 122 16.20 -8.81 13.38
CA ALA A 122 17.22 -9.40 14.27
C ALA A 122 16.94 -10.84 14.72
N GLU A 123 15.72 -11.35 14.51
CA GLU A 123 15.34 -12.74 14.82
C GLU A 123 15.54 -13.67 13.62
N ARG A 124 15.98 -13.14 12.48
CA ARG A 124 16.21 -13.93 11.28
C ARG A 124 17.39 -14.88 11.45
N ILE A 125 17.15 -16.17 11.23
CA ILE A 125 18.19 -17.21 11.19
C ILE A 125 18.27 -17.74 9.74
N PRO A 126 19.31 -17.39 8.96
CA PRO A 126 19.47 -17.90 7.60
C PRO A 126 19.75 -19.41 7.60
N LEU A 127 19.13 -20.14 6.66
CA LEU A 127 19.47 -21.53 6.40
C LEU A 127 20.78 -21.65 5.61
N PRO A 128 21.71 -22.54 6.02
CA PRO A 128 22.86 -22.94 5.22
C PRO A 128 22.44 -23.47 3.84
N VAL A 129 23.33 -23.34 2.85
CA VAL A 129 23.06 -23.78 1.47
C VAL A 129 22.67 -25.26 1.42
N ASP A 130 23.35 -26.12 2.17
CA ASP A 130 23.12 -27.56 2.11
C ASP A 130 21.78 -27.97 2.75
N GLU A 131 21.34 -27.26 3.79
CA GLU A 131 20.00 -27.44 4.35
C GLU A 131 18.92 -27.00 3.36
N ARG A 132 19.14 -25.89 2.65
CA ARG A 132 18.21 -25.43 1.60
C ARG A 132 18.07 -26.43 0.46
N LYS A 133 19.16 -27.07 0.04
CA LYS A 133 19.11 -28.15 -0.97
C LYS A 133 18.23 -29.32 -0.53
N GLY A 134 18.22 -29.63 0.77
CA GLY A 134 17.38 -30.69 1.35
C GLY A 134 15.90 -30.29 1.54
N ARG A 135 15.58 -29.01 1.42
CA ARG A 135 14.26 -28.43 1.71
C ARG A 135 13.60 -27.80 0.50
N GLN A 136 13.94 -28.20 -0.72
CA GLN A 136 13.42 -27.55 -1.93
C GLN A 136 11.89 -27.60 -2.01
N GLY A 137 11.26 -26.50 -2.45
CA GLY A 137 9.80 -26.40 -2.50
C GLY A 137 9.28 -25.19 -3.25
N LYS A 138 8.09 -24.71 -2.90
CA LYS A 138 7.36 -23.69 -3.67
C LYS A 138 7.53 -22.26 -3.16
N TYR A 139 8.16 -22.07 -2.01
CA TYR A 139 8.26 -20.76 -1.37
C TYR A 139 9.61 -20.13 -1.67
N ASP A 140 9.61 -18.90 -2.16
CA ASP A 140 10.84 -18.16 -2.41
C ASP A 140 11.64 -17.92 -1.12
N TYR A 141 12.93 -18.24 -1.17
CA TYR A 141 13.89 -17.94 -0.11
C TYR A 141 14.69 -16.69 -0.49
N TYR A 142 14.50 -15.62 0.27
CA TYR A 142 15.11 -14.31 -0.01
C TYR A 142 16.45 -14.14 0.69
N GLY A 143 17.50 -13.76 -0.04
CA GLY A 143 18.74 -13.21 0.49
C GLY A 143 18.77 -11.67 0.43
N ALA A 144 19.94 -11.08 0.66
CA ALA A 144 20.13 -9.63 0.61
C ALA A 144 19.83 -9.00 -0.77
N SER A 145 20.01 -9.77 -1.85
CA SER A 145 19.84 -9.31 -3.23
C SER A 145 18.53 -9.75 -3.90
N GLY A 146 17.58 -10.29 -3.13
CA GLY A 146 16.33 -10.84 -3.65
C GLY A 146 16.23 -12.35 -3.50
N ILE A 147 15.51 -13.02 -4.40
CA ILE A 147 15.27 -14.47 -4.35
C ILE A 147 16.56 -15.20 -4.70
N ILE A 148 17.01 -16.12 -3.83
CA ILE A 148 18.25 -16.89 -4.04
C ILE A 148 18.02 -18.41 -4.06
N ASP A 149 16.83 -18.86 -3.68
CA ASP A 149 16.44 -20.28 -3.64
C ASP A 149 14.94 -20.43 -3.46
N THR A 150 14.47 -21.68 -3.36
CA THR A 150 13.10 -22.03 -2.96
C THR A 150 13.10 -23.10 -1.87
N ILE A 151 12.17 -23.01 -0.91
CA ILE A 151 12.02 -23.97 0.18
C ILE A 151 10.58 -24.50 0.34
N ASP A 152 10.45 -25.59 1.07
CA ASP A 152 9.25 -26.39 1.29
C ASP A 152 8.25 -25.80 2.31
N ASP A 153 8.75 -25.04 3.27
CA ASP A 153 7.93 -24.47 4.36
C ASP A 153 8.54 -23.20 4.96
N TYR A 154 7.76 -22.51 5.80
CA TYR A 154 8.20 -21.31 6.54
C TYR A 154 9.35 -21.62 7.51
N LEU A 155 10.19 -20.60 7.77
CA LEU A 155 11.34 -20.70 8.68
C LEU A 155 10.95 -20.52 10.16
N PHE A 156 9.80 -19.91 10.40
CA PHE A 156 9.33 -19.58 11.74
C PHE A 156 7.96 -20.21 11.93
N ASN A 157 7.71 -20.73 13.12
CA ASN A 157 6.39 -21.15 13.51
C ASN A 157 5.49 -19.91 13.59
N THR A 158 4.39 -19.93 12.83
CA THR A 158 3.29 -18.97 12.89
C THR A 158 2.56 -19.05 14.22
#